data_AF-A0AAV4GSL6-F1
#
_entry.id   AF-A0AAV4GSL6-F1
#
_cell.length_a   1.000
_cell.length_b   1.000
_cell.length_c   1.000
_cell.angle_alpha   90.00
_cell.angle_beta   90.00
_cell.angle_gamma   90.00
#
_symmetry.space_group_name_H-M   'P 1'
#
loop_
_entity.id
_entity.type
_entity.pdbx_description
1 polymer ?
#
loop_
_entity_poly.entity_id
_entity_poly.type
_entity_poly.pdbx_seq_one_letter_code
_entity_poly.pdbx_strand_id
1 'polypeptide(L)'
;MPHACASTFAAQSFVMRPAEASTKKKASGGTGSPTGSSSGVALEPLVDHFVSLYANRHRQRTKGWLAMKAQSVGGSEIAALMGYNPYSSFDDIVASKAGVHTFTGNVACWWGTLFESAMERFIEIDCATRLKGTDISIPSPPWSGLHKRHANSPDGYGVVTLYQEEEEEEGPVWRILSTEAEKAQAVAEGRPTKRIIALFEIKCPLRRQPAGGVPNHYKPQLWSGLALSPIAHFGVFVDAAFRKCALWNLGHEKGYDRAYHRERKVARWTTPVAWGFTAVYAPEPDSLEKMSTEGGEASAAKEAWRLHHKNFGIPFESPQEAAKKGRLFAPDPIDFGDCDKSVFETMMLHLDKGHFQADHRGPCFPDGRGEALRTGREIGEAIDRSSEAAPARHYLLGVLPWKVFEVDYSFVERRESFLVEIAPLVHECLEAVERLRKEKDPSRAFSAYLKEKQQKIISKSSPEKTWEGLPDKSAQKQTWKNADGGGVANEQIQALFDAI
;
A
#
# COMPACT_ATOMS: atom_id res chain seq x y z
N MET A 1 3.65 33.41 25.40
CA MET A 1 3.11 32.14 25.93
C MET A 1 2.47 31.40 24.78
N PRO A 2 2.95 30.21 24.37
CA PRO A 2 2.25 29.45 23.35
C PRO A 2 1.07 28.74 24.01
N HIS A 3 -0.14 29.01 23.52
CA HIS A 3 -1.30 28.19 23.84
C HIS A 3 -1.01 26.76 23.34
N ALA A 4 -0.92 25.80 24.25
CA ALA A 4 -0.92 24.40 23.92
C ALA A 4 -2.27 24.07 23.29
N CYS A 5 -2.33 24.12 21.96
CA CYS A 5 -3.44 23.61 21.19
C CYS A 5 -3.34 22.09 21.30
N ALA A 6 -4.09 21.50 22.23
CA ALA A 6 -4.30 20.05 22.26
C ALA A 6 -5.01 19.69 20.96
N SER A 7 -4.24 19.34 19.92
CA SER A 7 -4.77 18.65 18.75
C SER A 7 -5.19 17.28 19.24
N THR A 8 -6.48 17.11 19.53
CA THR A 8 -7.07 15.78 19.70
C THR A 8 -6.86 15.07 18.38
N PHE A 9 -5.84 14.19 18.31
CA PHE A 9 -5.78 13.20 17.25
C PHE A 9 -7.10 12.45 17.32
N ALA A 10 -7.88 12.48 16.24
CA ALA A 10 -9.13 11.77 16.18
C ALA A 10 -8.79 10.27 16.21
N ALA A 11 -8.82 9.69 17.41
CA ALA A 11 -8.61 8.28 17.62
C ALA A 11 -9.68 7.51 16.82
N GLN A 12 -9.24 6.68 15.88
CA GLN A 12 -10.14 5.93 15.03
C GLN A 12 -10.55 4.64 15.73
N SER A 13 -11.85 4.50 15.98
CA SER A 13 -12.50 3.34 16.57
C SER A 13 -12.89 2.31 15.53
N PHE A 14 -12.75 1.02 15.86
CA PHE A 14 -13.36 -0.07 15.09
C PHE A 14 -13.94 -1.14 16.02
N VAL A 15 -15.17 -1.57 15.78
CA VAL A 15 -15.78 -2.69 16.52
C VAL A 15 -15.21 -4.00 15.99
N MET A 16 -14.32 -4.63 16.77
CA MET A 16 -13.90 -6.00 16.47
C MET A 16 -14.95 -6.92 17.05
N ARG A 17 -15.68 -7.63 16.19
CA ARG A 17 -16.57 -8.68 16.70
C ARG A 17 -15.67 -9.80 17.21
N PRO A 18 -15.92 -10.35 18.41
CA PRO A 18 -15.24 -11.57 18.82
C PRO A 18 -15.48 -12.58 17.70
N ALA A 19 -14.41 -13.12 17.11
CA ALA A 19 -14.55 -14.36 16.35
C ALA A 19 -15.30 -15.31 17.30
N GLU A 20 -16.49 -15.79 16.92
CA GLU A 20 -17.26 -16.70 17.74
C GLU A 20 -16.41 -17.95 17.96
N ALA A 21 -15.59 -17.93 19.01
CA ALA A 21 -14.89 -19.09 19.47
C ALA A 21 -16.00 -20.04 19.89
N SER A 22 -16.21 -21.09 19.09
CA SER A 22 -17.07 -22.22 19.37
C SER A 22 -16.54 -22.96 20.60
N THR A 23 -16.60 -22.32 21.77
CA THR A 23 -16.32 -22.95 23.04
C THR A 23 -17.65 -23.36 23.63
N LYS A 24 -18.10 -24.58 23.28
CA LYS A 24 -19.04 -25.34 24.12
C LYS A 24 -18.37 -25.60 25.47
N LYS A 25 -18.42 -24.61 26.38
CA LYS A 25 -17.90 -24.75 27.73
C LYS A 25 -18.93 -25.53 28.57
N LYS A 26 -18.64 -26.80 28.84
CA LYS A 26 -19.26 -27.55 29.95
C LYS A 26 -18.85 -26.85 31.25
N ALA A 27 -19.83 -26.39 32.00
CA ALA A 27 -19.61 -25.84 33.34
C ALA A 27 -19.21 -26.95 34.31
N SER A 28 -17.98 -26.91 34.80
CA SER A 28 -17.56 -27.62 36.02
C SER A 28 -16.89 -26.58 36.93
N GLY A 29 -17.51 -26.33 38.08
CA GLY A 29 -17.05 -25.38 39.08
C GLY A 29 -15.72 -25.81 39.69
N GLY A 30 -14.72 -24.94 39.58
CA GLY A 30 -13.44 -25.05 40.25
C GLY A 30 -12.93 -23.65 40.58
N THR A 31 -13.11 -23.23 41.83
CA THR A 31 -12.58 -21.97 42.36
C THR A 31 -11.09 -22.14 42.66
N GLY A 32 -10.26 -21.83 41.68
CA GLY A 32 -8.83 -21.63 41.86
C GLY A 32 -8.37 -20.55 40.90
N SER A 33 -8.00 -19.38 41.43
CA SER A 33 -7.38 -18.31 40.65
C SER A 33 -5.89 -18.61 40.50
N PRO A 34 -5.38 -18.95 39.31
CA PRO A 34 -3.96 -19.02 39.07
C PRO A 34 -3.51 -17.67 38.47
N THR A 35 -2.78 -16.87 39.24
CA THR A 35 -2.00 -15.73 38.72
C THR A 35 -0.75 -16.21 37.99
N GLY A 36 -0.88 -17.28 37.20
CA GLY A 36 0.21 -17.78 36.36
C GLY A 36 0.40 -16.80 35.22
N SER A 37 1.52 -16.06 35.24
CA SER A 37 1.95 -15.31 34.07
C SER A 37 2.20 -16.32 32.95
N SER A 38 1.21 -16.50 32.06
CA SER A 38 1.46 -17.21 30.82
C SER A 38 2.58 -16.45 30.12
N SER A 39 3.67 -17.16 29.84
CA SER A 39 4.75 -16.67 29.00
C SER A 39 4.16 -16.46 27.60
N GLY A 40 3.54 -15.31 27.36
CA GLY A 40 2.94 -14.99 26.08
C GLY A 40 3.98 -15.15 24.98
N VAL A 41 3.62 -15.85 23.91
CA VAL A 41 4.50 -16.02 22.75
C VAL A 41 4.96 -14.65 22.28
N ALA A 42 6.27 -14.48 22.11
CA ALA A 42 6.82 -13.25 21.54
C ALA A 42 6.37 -13.16 20.07
N LEU A 43 5.53 -12.18 19.76
CA LEU A 43 4.95 -12.03 18.42
C LEU A 43 5.97 -11.52 17.40
N GLU A 44 6.94 -10.68 17.81
CA GLU A 44 7.95 -10.14 16.91
C GLU A 44 8.83 -11.23 16.26
N PRO A 45 9.38 -12.20 17.01
CA PRO A 45 10.09 -13.35 16.42
C PRO A 45 9.25 -14.17 15.44
N LEU A 46 7.93 -14.28 15.67
CA LEU A 46 7.03 -15.00 14.76
C LEU A 46 6.91 -14.25 13.42
N VAL A 47 6.79 -12.92 13.45
CA VAL A 47 6.81 -12.09 12.24
C VAL A 47 8.15 -12.20 11.53
N ASP A 48 9.27 -12.12 12.25
CA ASP A 48 10.61 -12.27 11.67
C ASP A 48 10.78 -13.62 10.97
N HIS A 49 10.39 -14.69 11.66
CA HIS A 49 10.46 -16.03 11.10
C HIS A 49 9.62 -16.14 9.83
N PHE A 50 8.36 -15.71 9.87
CA PHE A 50 7.48 -15.75 8.70
C PHE A 50 8.05 -14.97 7.51
N VAL A 51 8.52 -13.74 7.72
CA VAL A 51 9.12 -12.92 6.65
C VAL A 51 10.37 -13.60 6.09
N SER A 52 11.20 -14.22 6.93
CA SER A 52 12.42 -14.92 6.50
C SER A 52 12.15 -16.11 5.56
N LEU A 53 10.99 -16.76 5.64
CA LEU A 53 10.58 -17.84 4.73
C LEU A 53 10.47 -17.37 3.27
N TYR A 54 10.30 -16.07 3.05
CA TYR A 54 10.10 -15.46 1.73
C TYR A 54 11.20 -14.47 1.34
N ALA A 55 12.13 -14.12 2.24
CA ALA A 55 13.18 -13.12 2.01
C ALA A 55 14.10 -13.44 0.82
N ASN A 56 14.34 -14.73 0.54
CA ASN A 56 15.18 -15.18 -0.58
C ASN A 56 14.43 -15.27 -1.93
N ARG A 57 13.14 -14.91 -1.97
CA ARG A 57 12.38 -14.89 -3.21
C ARG A 57 12.65 -13.61 -3.99
N HIS A 58 12.02 -13.50 -5.15
CA HIS A 58 12.12 -12.30 -5.97
C HIS A 58 11.55 -11.10 -5.21
N ARG A 59 12.43 -10.18 -4.82
CA ARG A 59 12.03 -8.89 -4.22
C ARG A 59 11.06 -8.17 -5.14
N GLN A 60 10.12 -7.45 -4.54
CA GLN A 60 9.14 -6.66 -5.29
C GLN A 60 9.84 -5.77 -6.33
N ARG A 61 9.22 -5.61 -7.51
CA ARG A 61 9.72 -4.77 -8.63
C ARG A 61 11.00 -5.26 -9.31
N THR A 62 11.54 -6.43 -8.94
CA THR A 62 12.66 -7.06 -9.68
C THR A 62 12.18 -7.79 -10.95
N LYS A 63 13.10 -8.07 -11.89
CA LYS A 63 12.82 -8.87 -13.10
C LYS A 63 12.20 -10.24 -12.79
N GLY A 64 12.70 -10.91 -11.74
CA GLY A 64 12.14 -12.20 -11.31
C GLY A 64 10.72 -12.08 -10.77
N TRP A 65 10.42 -10.99 -10.05
CA TRP A 65 9.07 -10.72 -9.53
C TRP A 65 8.09 -10.42 -10.67
N LEU A 66 8.53 -9.65 -11.68
CA LEU A 66 7.75 -9.41 -12.90
C LEU A 66 7.48 -10.71 -13.67
N ALA A 67 8.47 -11.59 -13.77
CA ALA A 67 8.31 -12.89 -14.43
C ALA A 67 7.31 -13.80 -13.67
N MET A 68 7.37 -13.82 -12.34
CA MET A 68 6.40 -14.53 -11.51
C MET A 68 4.99 -13.93 -11.68
N LYS A 69 4.84 -12.60 -11.63
CA LYS A 69 3.55 -11.90 -11.85
C LYS A 69 2.96 -12.15 -13.24
N ALA A 70 3.78 -12.42 -14.24
CA ALA A 70 3.32 -12.80 -15.56
C ALA A 70 2.67 -14.20 -15.59
N GLN A 71 2.88 -15.03 -14.57
CA GLN A 71 2.38 -16.41 -14.47
C GLN A 71 1.33 -16.60 -13.37
N SER A 72 1.12 -15.59 -12.52
CA SER A 72 0.19 -15.63 -11.40
C SER A 72 -0.76 -14.43 -11.40
N VAL A 73 -1.91 -14.55 -10.75
CA VAL A 73 -2.78 -13.42 -10.41
C VAL A 73 -2.36 -12.83 -9.06
N GLY A 74 -2.09 -11.53 -9.02
CA GLY A 74 -1.73 -10.79 -7.80
C GLY A 74 -2.95 -10.37 -6.97
N GLY A 75 -2.75 -10.10 -5.67
CA GLY A 75 -3.81 -9.61 -4.77
C GLY A 75 -4.60 -8.40 -5.30
N SER A 76 -3.90 -7.41 -5.88
CA SER A 76 -4.50 -6.21 -6.46
C SER A 76 -5.36 -6.47 -7.71
N GLU A 77 -5.20 -7.63 -8.36
CA GLU A 77 -5.95 -8.00 -9.56
C GLU A 77 -7.27 -8.71 -9.22
N ILE A 78 -7.36 -9.35 -8.04
CA ILE A 78 -8.52 -10.16 -7.64
C ILE A 78 -9.84 -9.37 -7.70
N ALA A 79 -9.83 -8.09 -7.32
CA ALA A 79 -11.02 -7.26 -7.40
C ALA A 79 -11.53 -7.09 -8.85
N ALA A 80 -10.65 -7.09 -9.85
CA ALA A 80 -11.05 -7.05 -11.26
C ALA A 80 -11.63 -8.40 -11.72
N LEU A 81 -11.04 -9.51 -11.26
CA LEU A 81 -11.58 -10.84 -11.54
C LEU A 81 -12.99 -11.04 -10.94
N MET A 82 -13.23 -10.49 -9.75
CA MET A 82 -14.53 -10.54 -9.07
C MET A 82 -15.54 -9.48 -9.57
N GLY A 83 -15.13 -8.57 -10.45
CA GLY A 83 -16.00 -7.49 -10.94
C GLY A 83 -16.25 -6.35 -9.94
N TYR A 84 -15.43 -6.22 -8.89
CA TYR A 84 -15.51 -5.13 -7.91
C TYR A 84 -14.67 -3.90 -8.28
N ASN A 85 -13.67 -4.06 -9.15
CA ASN A 85 -12.77 -2.98 -9.53
C ASN A 85 -13.42 -2.07 -10.59
N PRO A 86 -13.60 -0.76 -10.32
CA PRO A 86 -14.20 0.18 -11.27
C PRO A 86 -13.25 0.62 -12.38
N TYR A 87 -11.96 0.30 -12.28
CA TYR A 87 -10.91 0.75 -13.21
C TYR A 87 -10.37 -0.36 -14.12
N SER A 88 -10.65 -1.62 -13.79
CA SER A 88 -10.16 -2.78 -14.53
C SER A 88 -11.19 -3.89 -14.46
N SER A 89 -11.44 -4.53 -15.60
CA SER A 89 -12.27 -5.72 -15.72
C SER A 89 -11.44 -7.00 -15.70
N PHE A 90 -12.12 -8.15 -15.62
CA PHE A 90 -11.50 -9.47 -15.82
C PHE A 90 -10.72 -9.54 -17.15
N ASP A 91 -11.33 -9.01 -18.23
CA ASP A 91 -10.77 -9.08 -19.58
C ASP A 91 -9.53 -8.18 -19.73
N ASP A 92 -9.48 -7.06 -19.01
CA ASP A 92 -8.28 -6.21 -18.95
C ASP A 92 -7.10 -6.95 -18.31
N ILE A 93 -7.34 -7.73 -17.25
CA ILE A 93 -6.29 -8.56 -16.63
C ILE A 93 -5.80 -9.63 -17.60
N VAL A 94 -6.71 -10.30 -18.31
CA VAL A 94 -6.36 -11.29 -19.34
C VAL A 94 -5.50 -10.65 -20.44
N ALA A 95 -5.91 -9.52 -21.00
CA ALA A 95 -5.18 -8.84 -22.07
C ALA A 95 -3.81 -8.31 -21.61
N SER A 96 -3.73 -7.72 -20.42
CA SER A 96 -2.48 -7.24 -19.83
C SER A 96 -1.47 -8.38 -19.67
N LYS A 97 -1.90 -9.48 -19.03
CA LYS A 97 -1.03 -10.65 -18.82
C LYS A 97 -0.69 -11.37 -20.12
N ALA A 98 -1.58 -11.38 -21.11
CA ALA A 98 -1.29 -11.94 -22.43
C ALA A 98 -0.33 -11.07 -23.27
N GLY A 99 0.02 -9.87 -22.82
CA GLY A 99 0.89 -8.94 -23.55
C GLY A 99 0.18 -8.22 -24.70
N VAL A 100 -1.15 -8.19 -24.71
CA VAL A 100 -1.96 -7.47 -25.71
C VAL A 100 -1.84 -5.97 -25.51
N HIS A 101 -1.76 -5.53 -24.25
CA HIS A 101 -1.47 -4.15 -23.90
C HIS A 101 -0.49 -4.12 -22.72
N THR A 102 0.32 -3.06 -22.65
CA THR A 102 1.24 -2.83 -21.53
C THR A 102 0.78 -1.58 -20.80
N PHE A 103 0.40 -1.71 -19.53
CA PHE A 103 0.12 -0.56 -18.69
C PHE A 103 1.45 0.08 -18.25
N THR A 104 1.70 1.33 -18.64
CA THR A 104 2.95 2.04 -18.32
C THR A 104 2.88 2.85 -17.03
N GLY A 105 1.86 2.62 -16.19
CA GLY A 105 1.61 3.48 -15.04
C GLY A 105 0.96 4.81 -15.42
N ASN A 106 0.36 5.45 -14.43
CA ASN A 106 -0.09 6.83 -14.53
C ASN A 106 0.38 7.60 -13.28
N VAL A 107 0.21 8.92 -13.30
CA VAL A 107 0.63 9.82 -12.22
C VAL A 107 0.07 9.42 -10.85
N ALA A 108 -1.14 8.87 -10.78
CA ALA A 108 -1.71 8.41 -9.51
C ALA A 108 -1.02 7.13 -9.00
N CYS A 109 -0.62 6.22 -9.90
CA CYS A 109 0.19 5.05 -9.54
C CYS A 109 1.57 5.48 -9.05
N TRP A 110 2.26 6.38 -9.78
CA TRP A 110 3.58 6.88 -9.38
C TRP A 110 3.53 7.60 -8.04
N TRP A 111 2.49 8.38 -7.81
CA TRP A 111 2.24 9.05 -6.52
C TRP A 111 2.10 8.05 -5.37
N GLY A 112 1.27 7.01 -5.55
CA GLY A 112 1.10 5.97 -4.54
C GLY A 112 2.42 5.27 -4.22
N THR A 113 3.13 4.84 -5.27
CA THR A 113 4.45 4.21 -5.19
C THR A 113 5.47 5.09 -4.45
N LEU A 114 5.47 6.39 -4.72
CA LEU A 114 6.40 7.32 -4.09
C LEU A 114 6.15 7.44 -2.59
N PHE A 115 4.90 7.51 -2.15
CA PHE A 115 4.59 7.78 -0.73
C PHE A 115 4.45 6.53 0.15
N GLU A 116 4.49 5.33 -0.44
CA GLU A 116 4.40 4.06 0.28
C GLU A 116 5.43 3.98 1.42
N SER A 117 6.72 4.18 1.13
CA SER A 117 7.76 4.09 2.16
C SER A 117 7.79 5.28 3.14
N ALA A 118 7.32 6.46 2.73
CA ALA A 118 7.09 7.56 3.67
C ALA A 118 5.99 7.20 4.68
N MET A 119 4.93 6.54 4.19
CA MET A 119 3.81 6.09 5.01
C MET A 119 4.18 4.90 5.89
N GLU A 120 5.06 3.99 5.45
CA GLU A 120 5.63 2.94 6.29
C GLU A 120 6.26 3.55 7.56
N ARG A 121 7.15 4.54 7.39
CA ARG A 121 7.80 5.24 8.52
C ARG A 121 6.81 5.98 9.40
N PHE A 122 5.76 6.55 8.83
CA PHE A 122 4.66 7.12 9.60
C PHE A 122 4.00 6.05 10.47
N ILE A 123 3.61 4.91 9.90
CA ILE A 123 2.96 3.81 10.62
C ILE A 123 3.86 3.28 11.74
N GLU A 124 5.17 3.14 11.52
CA GLU A 124 6.07 2.68 12.56
C GLU A 124 6.09 3.58 13.80
N ILE A 125 6.07 4.90 13.58
CA ILE A 125 6.03 5.90 14.66
C ILE A 125 4.62 5.97 15.27
N ASP A 126 3.58 5.96 14.44
CA ASP A 126 2.20 6.18 14.86
C ASP A 126 1.52 4.94 15.39
N CYS A 127 1.99 3.74 15.09
CA CYS A 127 1.49 2.50 15.69
C CYS A 127 2.49 1.89 16.69
N ALA A 128 3.57 2.62 17.00
CA ALA A 128 4.68 2.17 17.84
C ALA A 128 5.10 0.72 17.51
N THR A 129 5.35 0.46 16.23
CA THR A 129 5.62 -0.86 15.66
C THR A 129 6.77 -0.80 14.66
N ARG A 130 7.19 -1.96 14.15
CA ARG A 130 8.10 -2.06 13.00
C ARG A 130 7.42 -2.83 11.90
N LEU A 131 7.37 -2.25 10.71
CA LEU A 131 6.84 -2.95 9.54
C LEU A 131 7.93 -3.87 8.97
N LYS A 132 7.56 -5.12 8.75
CA LYS A 132 8.45 -6.15 8.22
C LYS A 132 7.83 -6.77 6.97
N GLY A 133 8.69 -7.22 6.06
CA GLY A 133 8.25 -7.88 4.82
C GLY A 133 7.58 -6.95 3.82
N THR A 134 7.97 -5.68 3.77
CA THR A 134 7.45 -4.68 2.81
C THR A 134 7.82 -4.99 1.36
N ASP A 135 8.77 -5.92 1.13
CA ASP A 135 9.28 -6.28 -0.20
C ASP A 135 9.08 -7.75 -0.58
N ILE A 136 8.33 -8.52 0.22
CA ILE A 136 8.13 -9.97 -0.02
C ILE A 136 6.96 -10.26 -0.97
N SER A 137 6.95 -11.48 -1.49
CA SER A 137 5.84 -12.04 -2.25
C SER A 137 5.54 -13.45 -1.79
N ILE A 138 4.28 -13.65 -1.39
CA ILE A 138 3.80 -14.90 -0.80
C ILE A 138 2.96 -15.61 -1.87
N PRO A 139 3.46 -16.72 -2.44
CA PRO A 139 2.64 -17.52 -3.34
C PRO A 139 1.57 -18.28 -2.56
N SER A 140 0.51 -18.63 -3.25
CA SER A 140 -0.47 -19.61 -2.77
C SER A 140 0.17 -20.97 -2.44
N PRO A 141 -0.24 -21.58 -1.32
CA PRO A 141 0.29 -22.88 -0.90
C PRO A 141 -0.22 -24.02 -1.81
N PRO A 142 0.45 -25.18 -1.82
CA PRO A 142 0.05 -26.33 -2.64
C PRO A 142 -1.41 -26.78 -2.44
N TRP A 143 -1.89 -26.75 -1.20
CA TRP A 143 -3.22 -27.25 -0.82
C TRP A 143 -4.39 -26.35 -1.26
N SER A 144 -4.14 -25.12 -1.69
CA SER A 144 -5.24 -24.20 -2.04
C SER A 144 -5.80 -24.40 -3.45
N GLY A 145 -5.27 -25.35 -4.22
CA GLY A 145 -5.57 -25.50 -5.67
C GLY A 145 -4.97 -24.39 -6.54
N LEU A 146 -4.49 -23.30 -5.93
CA LEU A 146 -3.94 -22.14 -6.61
C LEU A 146 -2.43 -22.14 -6.69
N HIS A 147 -1.73 -23.22 -6.32
CA HIS A 147 -0.27 -23.23 -6.16
C HIS A 147 0.48 -22.53 -7.30
N LYS A 148 1.24 -21.47 -6.98
CA LYS A 148 1.99 -20.61 -7.92
C LYS A 148 1.13 -19.84 -8.95
N ARG A 149 -0.18 -20.05 -8.99
CA ARG A 149 -1.16 -19.33 -9.83
C ARG A 149 -1.70 -18.07 -9.15
N HIS A 150 -1.53 -17.93 -7.83
CA HIS A 150 -1.88 -16.73 -7.08
C HIS A 150 -0.73 -16.32 -6.17
N ALA A 151 -0.56 -15.01 -5.96
CA ALA A 151 0.37 -14.48 -4.98
C ALA A 151 -0.14 -13.15 -4.41
N ASN A 152 0.30 -12.83 -3.19
CA ASN A 152 0.08 -11.55 -2.56
C ASN A 152 1.42 -10.95 -2.09
N SER A 153 1.56 -9.64 -2.20
CA SER A 153 2.69 -8.86 -1.69
C SER A 153 2.11 -7.79 -0.79
N PRO A 154 1.93 -8.07 0.51
CA PRO A 154 1.43 -7.08 1.46
C PRO A 154 2.43 -5.93 1.60
N ASP A 155 1.94 -4.78 2.04
CA ASP A 155 2.79 -3.61 2.26
C ASP A 155 3.54 -3.69 3.60
N GLY A 156 3.22 -4.68 4.44
CA GLY A 156 4.03 -5.07 5.59
C GLY A 156 3.26 -5.82 6.67
N TYR A 157 3.99 -6.29 7.67
CA TYR A 157 3.46 -6.88 8.91
C TYR A 157 3.97 -6.11 10.11
N GLY A 158 3.11 -5.89 11.10
CA GLY A 158 3.50 -5.25 12.36
C GLY A 158 2.79 -5.89 13.55
N VAL A 159 3.44 -5.84 14.71
CA VAL A 159 2.79 -6.18 15.99
C VAL A 159 2.21 -4.88 16.54
N VAL A 160 0.90 -4.83 16.67
CA VAL A 160 0.19 -3.67 17.24
C VAL A 160 -0.40 -4.01 18.60
N THR A 161 -0.53 -2.99 19.45
CA THR A 161 -1.24 -3.11 20.72
C THR A 161 -2.60 -2.47 20.57
N LEU A 162 -3.65 -3.25 20.75
CA LEU A 162 -5.02 -2.75 20.79
C LEU A 162 -5.47 -2.56 22.24
N TYR A 163 -6.32 -1.58 22.50
CA TYR A 163 -7.12 -1.51 23.72
C TYR A 163 -8.60 -1.54 23.40
N GLN A 164 -9.37 -2.09 24.33
CA GLN A 164 -10.82 -2.09 24.28
C GLN A 164 -11.34 -0.78 24.88
N GLU A 165 -12.11 -0.02 24.10
CA GLU A 165 -12.88 1.11 24.63
C GLU A 165 -14.09 0.63 25.43
N GLU A 166 -14.73 1.54 26.17
CA GLU A 166 -15.97 1.22 26.87
C GLU A 166 -16.99 0.59 25.90
N GLU A 167 -17.71 -0.41 26.40
CA GLU A 167 -18.61 -1.23 25.60
C GLU A 167 -19.74 -0.35 25.06
N GLU A 168 -19.76 -0.16 23.74
CA GLU A 168 -20.91 0.44 23.06
C GLU A 168 -21.99 -0.63 22.85
N GLU A 169 -23.25 -0.23 22.60
CA GLU A 169 -24.35 -1.17 22.32
C GLU A 169 -24.05 -2.16 21.17
N GLU A 170 -23.12 -1.80 20.27
CA GLU A 170 -22.71 -2.61 19.12
C GLU A 170 -21.54 -3.57 19.41
N GLY A 171 -21.00 -3.55 20.62
CA GLY A 171 -19.90 -4.40 21.08
C GLY A 171 -18.58 -3.67 21.31
N PRO A 172 -17.50 -4.40 21.64
CA PRO A 172 -16.23 -3.81 22.00
C PRO A 172 -15.56 -3.14 20.80
N VAL A 173 -15.34 -1.84 20.94
CA VAL A 173 -14.52 -1.06 20.03
C VAL A 173 -13.06 -1.23 20.41
N TRP A 174 -12.23 -1.63 19.46
CA TRP A 174 -10.78 -1.70 19.62
C TRP A 174 -10.10 -0.56 18.89
N ARG A 175 -9.08 0.01 19.55
CA ARG A 175 -8.23 1.08 18.99
C ARG A 175 -6.76 0.70 19.10
N ILE A 176 -5.98 1.10 18.10
CA ILE A 176 -4.52 0.97 18.15
C ILE A 176 -3.97 2.01 19.13
N LEU A 177 -3.14 1.57 20.09
CA LEU A 177 -2.39 2.45 20.97
C LEU A 177 -1.15 2.95 20.23
N SER A 178 -1.14 4.25 19.93
CA SER A 178 -0.17 4.90 19.04
C SER A 178 1.12 5.32 19.73
N THR A 179 1.10 5.47 21.06
CA THR A 179 2.26 5.90 21.85
C THR A 179 2.49 5.06 23.09
N GLU A 180 3.74 5.04 23.58
CA GLU A 180 4.07 4.42 24.87
C GLU A 180 3.33 5.09 26.05
N ALA A 181 3.03 6.39 25.94
CA ALA A 181 2.24 7.12 26.93
C ALA A 181 0.79 6.62 26.97
N GLU A 182 0.15 6.44 25.82
CA GLU A 182 -1.19 5.87 25.73
C GLU A 182 -1.22 4.42 26.23
N LYS A 183 -0.20 3.62 25.91
CA LYS A 183 -0.06 2.25 26.44
C LYS A 183 0.05 2.26 27.97
N ALA A 184 0.92 3.10 28.52
CA ALA A 184 1.09 3.23 29.96
C ALA A 184 -0.20 3.71 30.65
N GLN A 185 -0.92 4.65 30.02
CA GLN A 185 -2.20 5.14 30.51
C GLN A 185 -3.27 4.04 30.51
N ALA A 186 -3.43 3.31 29.41
CA ALA A 186 -4.37 2.20 29.31
C ALA A 186 -4.11 1.14 30.39
N VAL A 187 -2.83 0.81 30.64
CA VAL A 187 -2.41 -0.10 31.71
C VAL A 187 -2.71 0.47 33.09
N ALA A 188 -2.41 1.75 33.35
CA ALA A 188 -2.66 2.41 34.62
C ALA A 188 -4.17 2.48 34.96
N GLU A 189 -5.00 2.60 33.94
CA GLU A 189 -6.46 2.58 34.05
C GLU A 189 -7.05 1.16 34.10
N GLY A 190 -6.21 0.11 34.00
CA GLY A 190 -6.65 -1.28 34.02
C GLY A 190 -7.45 -1.69 32.77
N ARG A 191 -7.33 -0.95 31.66
CA ARG A 191 -8.03 -1.27 30.42
C ARG A 191 -7.46 -2.56 29.81
N PRO A 192 -8.30 -3.48 29.31
CA PRO A 192 -7.82 -4.67 28.60
C PRO A 192 -7.04 -4.27 27.35
N THR A 193 -5.78 -4.70 27.28
CA THR A 193 -4.94 -4.54 26.08
C THR A 193 -4.62 -5.89 25.45
N LYS A 194 -4.52 -5.93 24.13
CA LYS A 194 -4.17 -7.13 23.37
C LYS A 194 -3.08 -6.81 22.35
N ARG A 195 -2.00 -7.59 22.34
CA ARG A 195 -0.98 -7.54 21.27
C ARG A 195 -1.32 -8.55 20.19
N ILE A 196 -1.27 -8.12 18.94
CA ILE A 196 -1.65 -8.95 17.78
C ILE A 196 -0.83 -8.57 16.55
N ILE A 197 -0.67 -9.53 15.65
CA ILE A 197 -0.01 -9.32 14.35
C ILE A 197 -1.04 -8.83 13.35
N ALA A 198 -0.77 -7.70 12.73
CA ALA A 198 -1.54 -7.09 11.67
C ALA A 198 -0.80 -7.19 10.33
N LEU A 199 -1.56 -7.43 9.26
CA LEU A 199 -1.09 -7.23 7.88
C LEU A 199 -1.50 -5.82 7.44
N PHE A 200 -0.58 -5.03 6.89
CA PHE A 200 -0.85 -3.68 6.43
C PHE A 200 -0.99 -3.63 4.90
N GLU A 201 -1.95 -2.84 4.43
CA GLU A 201 -2.16 -2.49 3.03
C GLU A 201 -2.31 -0.97 2.94
N ILE A 202 -1.29 -0.30 2.38
CA ILE A 202 -1.12 1.13 2.32
C ILE A 202 -1.65 1.67 0.99
N LYS A 203 -2.44 2.75 1.05
CA LYS A 203 -2.85 3.54 -0.11
C LYS A 203 -2.64 5.01 0.18
N CYS A 204 -1.87 5.64 -0.72
CA CYS A 204 -1.64 7.08 -0.73
C CYS A 204 -2.33 7.67 -1.96
N PRO A 205 -3.66 7.88 -1.95
CA PRO A 205 -4.35 8.39 -3.14
C PRO A 205 -3.94 9.82 -3.48
N LEU A 206 -3.68 10.08 -4.76
CA LEU A 206 -3.35 11.42 -5.25
C LEU A 206 -4.43 12.47 -4.95
N ARG A 207 -5.72 12.09 -5.03
CA ARG A 207 -6.84 13.05 -4.92
C ARG A 207 -7.93 12.67 -3.93
N ARG A 208 -8.15 11.37 -3.73
CA ARG A 208 -9.21 10.88 -2.84
C ARG A 208 -8.87 11.28 -1.41
N GLN A 209 -9.90 11.68 -0.68
CA GLN A 209 -9.82 11.88 0.77
C GLN A 209 -10.18 10.56 1.46
N PRO A 210 -9.50 10.20 2.55
CA PRO A 210 -9.96 9.17 3.45
C PRO A 210 -11.42 9.42 3.86
N ALA A 211 -12.16 8.34 4.08
CA ALA A 211 -13.63 8.40 4.20
C ALA A 211 -14.17 7.45 5.28
N GLY A 212 -13.32 6.94 6.16
CA GLY A 212 -13.71 6.00 7.21
C GLY A 212 -14.19 4.66 6.65
N GLY A 213 -13.28 3.88 6.05
CA GLY A 213 -13.58 2.51 5.63
C GLY A 213 -12.76 2.03 4.43
N VAL A 214 -12.85 0.73 4.14
CA VAL A 214 -12.16 0.11 3.01
C VAL A 214 -13.02 0.16 1.74
N PRO A 215 -12.59 0.85 0.67
CA PRO A 215 -13.26 0.77 -0.62
C PRO A 215 -13.42 -0.68 -1.09
N ASN A 216 -14.58 -1.03 -1.66
CA ASN A 216 -14.90 -2.42 -1.99
C ASN A 216 -13.89 -3.11 -2.92
N HIS A 217 -13.20 -2.35 -3.78
CA HIS A 217 -12.17 -2.90 -4.67
C HIS A 217 -10.82 -3.18 -3.99
N TYR A 218 -10.60 -2.73 -2.75
CA TYR A 218 -9.40 -3.08 -1.97
C TYR A 218 -9.63 -4.25 -1.02
N LYS A 219 -10.88 -4.56 -0.64
CA LYS A 219 -11.19 -5.70 0.26
C LYS A 219 -10.65 -7.04 -0.25
N PRO A 220 -10.80 -7.41 -1.55
CA PRO A 220 -10.25 -8.66 -2.07
C PRO A 220 -8.73 -8.77 -1.95
N GLN A 221 -8.02 -7.64 -1.98
CA GLN A 221 -6.57 -7.62 -1.83
C GLN A 221 -6.15 -7.93 -0.39
N LEU A 222 -6.83 -7.35 0.60
CA LEU A 222 -6.62 -7.64 2.02
C LEU A 222 -7.01 -9.07 2.37
N TRP A 223 -8.16 -9.56 1.89
CA TRP A 223 -8.56 -10.96 2.10
C TRP A 223 -7.60 -11.95 1.47
N SER A 224 -7.08 -11.63 0.27
CA SER A 224 -6.01 -12.40 -0.38
C SER A 224 -4.76 -12.45 0.50
N GLY A 225 -4.30 -11.29 1.00
CA GLY A 225 -3.14 -11.20 1.88
C GLY A 225 -3.33 -12.01 3.16
N LEU A 226 -4.47 -11.85 3.84
CA LEU A 226 -4.80 -12.59 5.05
C LEU A 226 -4.82 -14.08 4.79
N ALA A 227 -5.50 -14.54 3.74
CA ALA A 227 -5.61 -15.96 3.43
C ALA A 227 -4.25 -16.63 3.14
N LEU A 228 -3.25 -15.86 2.68
CA LEU A 228 -1.88 -16.34 2.48
C LEU A 228 -0.95 -16.13 3.70
N SER A 229 -1.41 -15.39 4.71
CA SER A 229 -0.62 -14.99 5.89
C SER A 229 -1.25 -15.53 7.16
N PRO A 230 -1.03 -16.80 7.53
CA PRO A 230 -1.65 -17.40 8.72
C PRO A 230 -1.28 -16.64 10.01
N ILE A 231 -0.08 -16.07 10.10
CA ILE A 231 0.36 -15.33 11.29
C ILE A 231 -0.43 -14.04 11.56
N ALA A 232 -1.09 -13.47 10.54
CA ALA A 232 -1.81 -12.21 10.67
C ALA A 232 -3.25 -12.45 11.14
N HIS A 233 -3.65 -11.74 12.20
CA HIS A 233 -4.98 -11.89 12.79
C HIS A 233 -6.05 -11.13 12.00
N PHE A 234 -5.68 -9.97 11.44
CA PHE A 234 -6.54 -9.07 10.67
C PHE A 234 -5.67 -8.20 9.76
N GLY A 235 -6.32 -7.57 8.78
CA GLY A 235 -5.72 -6.60 7.87
C GLY A 235 -6.00 -5.18 8.33
N VAL A 236 -5.05 -4.28 8.14
CA VAL A 236 -5.18 -2.84 8.34
C VAL A 236 -5.01 -2.18 6.98
N PHE A 237 -6.11 -1.66 6.45
CA PHE A 237 -6.09 -0.78 5.31
C PHE A 237 -5.75 0.64 5.78
N VAL A 238 -4.63 1.18 5.29
CA VAL A 238 -4.15 2.52 5.60
C VAL A 238 -4.44 3.43 4.42
N ASP A 239 -5.21 4.50 4.63
CA ASP A 239 -5.57 5.46 3.58
C ASP A 239 -5.06 6.85 3.96
N ALA A 240 -4.03 7.32 3.26
CA ALA A 240 -3.28 8.51 3.66
C ALA A 240 -3.33 9.64 2.63
N ALA A 241 -3.78 10.83 3.08
CA ALA A 241 -3.90 12.02 2.28
C ALA A 241 -2.60 12.84 2.22
N PHE A 242 -1.67 12.42 1.37
CA PHE A 242 -0.45 13.20 1.08
C PHE A 242 -0.75 14.40 0.18
N ARG A 243 -0.09 15.53 0.45
CA ARG A 243 -0.11 16.74 -0.39
C ARG A 243 1.30 17.32 -0.49
N LYS A 244 1.72 17.66 -1.71
CA LYS A 244 2.97 18.39 -1.93
C LYS A 244 2.77 19.86 -1.55
N CYS A 245 3.79 20.46 -0.97
CA CYS A 245 3.82 21.88 -0.64
C CYS A 245 5.18 22.45 -0.98
N ALA A 246 5.28 23.76 -1.23
CA ALA A 246 6.57 24.43 -1.32
C ALA A 246 7.38 24.27 -0.03
N LEU A 247 8.70 24.29 -0.13
CA LEU A 247 9.64 24.07 0.97
C LEU A 247 9.49 25.13 2.06
N TRP A 248 9.27 26.39 1.68
CA TRP A 248 9.01 27.49 2.62
C TRP A 248 7.71 27.31 3.40
N ASN A 249 6.80 26.45 2.93
CA ASN A 249 5.54 26.11 3.56
C ASN A 249 5.62 24.78 4.33
N LEU A 250 6.76 24.09 4.35
CA LEU A 250 6.92 22.84 5.08
C LEU A 250 6.78 23.11 6.59
N GLY A 251 5.95 22.32 7.27
CA GLY A 251 5.63 22.52 8.69
C GLY A 251 4.16 22.30 9.02
N HIS A 252 3.76 22.78 10.19
CA HIS A 252 2.41 22.67 10.74
C HIS A 252 1.35 23.56 10.04
N GLU A 253 1.78 24.45 9.14
CA GLU A 253 0.84 25.30 8.42
C GLU A 253 -0.04 24.48 7.45
N LYS A 254 -1.21 25.02 7.10
CA LYS A 254 -2.17 24.31 6.24
C LYS A 254 -1.91 24.44 4.74
N GLY A 255 -0.93 25.22 4.31
CA GLY A 255 -0.71 25.51 2.90
C GLY A 255 -0.12 24.32 2.15
N TYR A 256 -0.60 24.07 0.93
CA TYR A 256 -0.12 23.05 0.00
C TYR A 256 -0.51 23.40 -1.43
N ASP A 257 0.01 22.68 -2.43
CA ASP A 257 -0.30 22.91 -3.84
C ASP A 257 -1.73 22.47 -4.20
N ARG A 258 -2.68 23.39 -4.01
CA ARG A 258 -4.09 23.16 -4.37
C ARG A 258 -4.31 23.06 -5.89
N ALA A 259 -3.45 23.67 -6.70
CA ALA A 259 -3.58 23.67 -8.15
C ALA A 259 -3.30 22.29 -8.75
N TYR A 260 -2.33 21.57 -8.17
CA TYR A 260 -1.99 20.21 -8.54
C TYR A 260 -3.00 19.19 -8.00
N HIS A 261 -3.43 19.35 -6.74
CA HIS A 261 -4.28 18.36 -6.05
C HIS A 261 -5.76 18.42 -6.39
N ARG A 262 -6.23 19.47 -7.11
CA ARG A 262 -7.61 19.67 -7.64
C ARG A 262 -8.66 18.79 -6.99
N GLU A 263 -9.01 19.11 -5.75
CA GLU A 263 -9.96 18.34 -4.99
C GLU A 263 -11.38 18.61 -5.49
N ARG A 264 -12.19 17.55 -5.64
CA ARG A 264 -13.58 17.69 -6.08
C ARG A 264 -14.46 18.39 -5.04
N LYS A 265 -14.09 18.28 -3.77
CA LYS A 265 -14.71 18.94 -2.63
C LYS A 265 -13.60 19.68 -1.90
N VAL A 266 -13.88 20.89 -1.42
CA VAL A 266 -12.94 21.64 -0.58
C VAL A 266 -12.61 20.78 0.64
N ALA A 267 -11.37 20.30 0.76
CA ALA A 267 -10.93 19.64 1.99
C ALA A 267 -11.20 20.54 3.19
N ARG A 268 -11.68 19.91 4.27
CA ARG A 268 -11.86 20.58 5.57
C ARG A 268 -10.58 20.56 6.42
N TRP A 269 -9.45 20.16 5.83
CA TRP A 269 -8.20 20.05 6.58
C TRP A 269 -7.72 21.42 7.06
N THR A 270 -7.55 21.50 8.37
CA THR A 270 -7.05 22.69 9.04
C THR A 270 -5.57 22.58 9.38
N THR A 271 -5.11 21.36 9.66
CA THR A 271 -3.76 21.09 10.18
C THR A 271 -3.25 19.76 9.64
N PRO A 272 -2.00 19.67 9.15
CA PRO A 272 -1.39 18.39 8.81
C PRO A 272 -1.10 17.56 10.07
N VAL A 273 -1.34 16.24 10.00
CA VAL A 273 -1.00 15.28 11.07
C VAL A 273 0.49 14.95 11.09
N ALA A 274 1.18 15.11 9.96
CA ALA A 274 2.63 15.04 9.85
C ALA A 274 3.13 15.76 8.60
N TRP A 275 4.42 16.05 8.54
CA TRP A 275 5.08 16.57 7.35
C TRP A 275 6.50 16.03 7.21
N GLY A 276 7.07 16.14 6.02
CA GLY A 276 8.42 15.70 5.76
C GLY A 276 8.84 16.07 4.34
N PHE A 277 9.98 15.55 3.91
CA PHE A 277 10.39 15.68 2.51
C PHE A 277 11.03 14.39 1.99
N THR A 278 11.04 14.27 0.66
CA THR A 278 11.73 13.21 -0.06
C THR A 278 12.90 13.82 -0.81
N ALA A 279 14.12 13.36 -0.54
CA ALA A 279 15.29 13.70 -1.33
C ALA A 279 15.26 12.89 -2.64
N VAL A 280 15.46 13.58 -3.76
CA VAL A 280 15.48 12.97 -5.10
C VAL A 280 16.89 13.08 -5.64
N TYR A 281 17.47 11.95 -6.03
CA TYR A 281 18.83 11.87 -6.54
C TYR A 281 18.85 11.51 -8.02
N ALA A 282 19.71 12.19 -8.78
CA ALA A 282 19.95 11.91 -10.19
C ALA A 282 21.39 11.43 -10.41
N PRO A 283 21.65 10.60 -11.45
CA PRO A 283 23.00 10.20 -11.80
C PRO A 283 23.88 11.41 -12.16
N GLU A 284 25.15 11.36 -11.75
CA GLU A 284 26.15 12.38 -12.09
C GLU A 284 26.39 12.45 -13.61
N PRO A 285 26.62 13.64 -14.18
CA PRO A 285 26.89 13.76 -15.62
C PRO A 285 28.14 13.03 -16.10
N ASP A 286 29.19 12.93 -15.29
CA ASP A 286 30.44 12.28 -15.71
C ASP A 286 30.33 10.75 -15.69
N SER A 287 29.26 10.20 -15.12
CA SER A 287 28.94 8.77 -15.25
C SER A 287 28.57 8.38 -16.69
N LEU A 288 28.19 9.36 -17.53
CA LEU A 288 27.67 9.17 -18.89
C LEU A 288 28.65 8.53 -19.87
N GLU A 289 29.94 8.87 -19.81
CA GLU A 289 30.95 8.38 -20.77
C GLU A 289 31.27 6.89 -20.59
N LYS A 290 31.07 6.35 -19.38
CA LYS A 290 31.37 4.93 -19.08
C LYS A 290 30.18 4.00 -19.24
N MET A 291 28.97 4.56 -19.40
CA MET A 291 27.69 3.82 -19.38
C MET A 291 27.02 3.78 -20.78
N SER A 292 27.65 4.32 -21.82
CA SER A 292 27.09 4.49 -23.16
C SER A 292 26.77 3.20 -23.93
N THR A 293 27.02 2.02 -23.37
CA THR A 293 26.65 0.74 -24.00
C THR A 293 25.25 0.26 -23.63
N GLU A 294 24.63 0.81 -22.58
CA GLU A 294 23.27 0.45 -22.15
C GLU A 294 22.38 1.71 -22.12
N GLY A 295 21.59 1.94 -23.18
CA GLY A 295 20.97 3.22 -23.53
C GLY A 295 19.92 3.85 -22.58
N GLY A 296 19.83 3.45 -21.31
CA GLY A 296 18.88 3.99 -20.33
C GLY A 296 19.42 5.17 -19.51
N GLU A 297 20.56 5.00 -18.86
CA GLU A 297 21.06 5.95 -17.85
C GLU A 297 21.54 7.27 -18.46
N ALA A 298 22.09 7.24 -19.67
CA ALA A 298 22.55 8.46 -20.31
C ALA A 298 21.44 9.45 -20.69
N SER A 299 20.23 8.91 -20.88
CA SER A 299 19.02 9.68 -21.05
C SER A 299 18.59 10.35 -19.74
N ALA A 300 18.80 9.69 -18.59
CA ALA A 300 18.37 10.16 -17.28
C ALA A 300 19.13 11.40 -16.80
N ALA A 301 20.47 11.40 -16.86
CA ALA A 301 21.24 12.57 -16.43
C ALA A 301 20.97 13.80 -17.33
N LYS A 302 20.82 13.58 -18.65
CA LYS A 302 20.44 14.64 -19.59
C LYS A 302 19.06 15.21 -19.25
N GLU A 303 18.13 14.36 -18.84
CA GLU A 303 16.81 14.80 -18.39
C GLU A 303 16.88 15.56 -17.07
N ALA A 304 17.68 15.13 -16.08
CA ALA A 304 17.90 15.87 -14.84
C ALA A 304 18.39 17.31 -15.11
N TRP A 305 19.31 17.47 -16.06
CA TRP A 305 19.76 18.80 -16.50
C TRP A 305 18.68 19.61 -17.19
N ARG A 306 17.83 18.99 -18.01
CA ARG A 306 16.65 19.66 -18.58
C ARG A 306 15.67 20.11 -17.51
N LEU A 307 15.50 19.33 -16.44
CA LEU A 307 14.67 19.72 -15.30
C LEU A 307 15.24 20.96 -14.60
N HIS A 308 16.54 20.99 -14.29
CA HIS A 308 17.20 22.18 -13.73
C HIS A 308 17.05 23.41 -14.63
N HIS A 309 17.33 23.27 -15.94
CA HIS A 309 17.18 24.33 -16.92
C HIS A 309 15.75 24.89 -16.91
N LYS A 310 14.75 24.00 -16.96
CA LYS A 310 13.34 24.39 -17.00
C LYS A 310 12.90 25.06 -15.70
N ASN A 311 13.39 24.59 -14.55
CA ASN A 311 13.00 25.12 -13.24
C ASN A 311 13.64 26.48 -12.94
N PHE A 312 14.94 26.63 -13.19
CA PHE A 312 15.69 27.83 -12.83
C PHE A 312 15.89 28.83 -13.98
N GLY A 313 15.50 28.47 -15.21
CA GLY A 313 15.74 29.30 -16.40
C GLY A 313 17.23 29.50 -16.72
N ILE A 314 18.11 28.67 -16.14
CA ILE A 314 19.55 28.74 -16.36
C ILE A 314 19.84 28.26 -17.78
N PRO A 315 20.59 29.00 -18.63
CA PRO A 315 20.95 28.56 -19.98
C PRO A 315 21.57 27.16 -19.96
N PHE A 316 21.20 26.32 -20.92
CA PHE A 316 21.70 24.94 -20.99
C PHE A 316 23.18 24.96 -21.39
N GLU A 317 24.07 25.15 -20.41
CA GLU A 317 25.48 24.79 -20.54
C GLU A 317 25.60 23.33 -20.10
N SER A 318 26.24 22.51 -20.93
CA SER A 318 26.51 21.13 -20.53
C SER A 318 27.39 21.09 -19.28
N PRO A 319 27.28 20.06 -18.43
CA PRO A 319 28.15 19.90 -17.25
C PRO A 319 29.62 19.97 -17.60
N GLN A 320 29.98 19.43 -18.77
CA GLN A 320 31.32 19.46 -19.32
C GLN A 320 31.77 20.90 -19.66
N GLU A 321 30.88 21.75 -20.17
CA GLU A 321 31.16 23.17 -20.42
C GLU A 321 31.27 23.98 -19.13
N ALA A 322 30.42 23.70 -18.13
CA ALA A 322 30.50 24.33 -16.82
C ALA A 322 31.80 23.96 -16.09
N ALA A 323 32.16 22.67 -16.09
CA ALA A 323 33.42 22.18 -15.54
C ALA A 323 34.64 22.76 -16.25
N LYS A 324 34.63 22.84 -17.60
CA LYS A 324 35.68 23.51 -18.39
C LYS A 324 35.84 24.99 -18.03
N LYS A 325 34.77 25.65 -17.57
CA LYS A 325 34.79 27.05 -17.11
C LYS A 325 35.14 27.18 -15.62
N GLY A 326 35.52 26.10 -14.94
CA GLY A 326 35.82 26.10 -13.50
C GLY A 326 34.60 26.38 -12.62
N ARG A 327 33.38 26.29 -13.17
CA ARG A 327 32.14 26.45 -12.41
C ARG A 327 31.74 25.07 -11.91
N LEU A 328 32.18 24.70 -10.72
CA LEU A 328 31.56 23.62 -9.96
C LEU A 328 30.16 24.09 -9.56
N PHE A 329 29.20 23.90 -10.47
CA PHE A 329 27.81 24.20 -10.19
C PHE A 329 27.25 22.99 -9.44
N ALA A 330 27.19 23.08 -8.11
CA ALA A 330 26.17 22.35 -7.37
C ALA A 330 24.93 23.25 -7.46
N PRO A 331 24.00 23.04 -8.41
CA PRO A 331 22.78 23.81 -8.44
C PRO A 331 22.08 23.65 -7.10
N ASP A 332 21.45 24.72 -6.61
CA ASP A 332 20.54 24.59 -5.47
C ASP A 332 19.51 23.48 -5.78
N PRO A 333 19.21 22.61 -4.80
CA PRO A 333 18.23 21.54 -5.00
C PRO A 333 16.89 22.10 -5.50
N ILE A 334 16.29 21.45 -6.50
CA ILE A 334 14.95 21.83 -6.98
C ILE A 334 13.93 21.63 -5.86
N ASP A 335 13.12 22.64 -5.57
CA ASP A 335 11.90 22.47 -4.76
C ASP A 335 10.78 21.88 -5.64
N PHE A 336 10.66 20.55 -5.65
CA PHE A 336 9.61 19.87 -6.38
C PHE A 336 8.19 20.16 -5.84
N GLY A 337 8.11 20.73 -4.63
CA GLY A 337 6.89 21.22 -4.01
C GLY A 337 6.32 22.46 -4.68
N ASP A 338 7.19 23.36 -5.17
CA ASP A 338 6.84 24.64 -5.80
C ASP A 338 7.09 24.68 -7.32
N CYS A 339 7.55 23.57 -7.91
CA CYS A 339 7.80 23.50 -9.35
C CYS A 339 6.51 23.34 -10.18
N ASP A 340 6.63 23.65 -11.48
CA ASP A 340 5.60 23.42 -12.47
C ASP A 340 5.13 21.95 -12.52
N LYS A 341 3.83 21.76 -12.76
CA LYS A 341 3.22 20.42 -12.89
C LYS A 341 4.01 19.48 -13.82
N SER A 342 4.48 19.99 -14.95
CA SER A 342 5.19 19.17 -15.93
C SER A 342 6.63 18.83 -15.51
N VAL A 343 7.29 19.66 -14.70
CA VAL A 343 8.58 19.33 -14.07
C VAL A 343 8.36 18.21 -13.04
N PHE A 344 7.32 18.36 -12.21
CA PHE A 344 6.96 17.37 -11.19
C PHE A 344 6.59 15.99 -11.78
N GLU A 345 5.73 15.95 -12.81
CA GLU A 345 5.32 14.70 -13.46
C GLU A 345 6.48 14.01 -14.17
N THR A 346 7.40 14.74 -14.79
CA THR A 346 8.63 14.17 -15.36
C THR A 346 9.52 13.57 -14.26
N MET A 347 9.71 14.26 -13.13
CA MET A 347 10.48 13.70 -12.01
C MET A 347 9.89 12.38 -11.51
N MET A 348 8.57 12.31 -11.30
CA MET A 348 7.91 11.06 -10.85
C MET A 348 8.04 9.92 -11.87
N LEU A 349 7.91 10.22 -13.17
CA LEU A 349 8.12 9.23 -14.23
C LEU A 349 9.53 8.62 -14.17
N HIS A 350 10.55 9.44 -13.88
CA HIS A 350 11.92 8.97 -13.76
C HIS A 350 12.18 8.18 -12.48
N LEU A 351 11.52 8.52 -11.37
CA LEU A 351 11.52 7.68 -10.17
C LEU A 351 10.87 6.32 -10.43
N ASP A 352 9.70 6.28 -11.08
CA ASP A 352 8.99 5.04 -11.41
C ASP A 352 9.81 4.12 -12.33
N LYS A 353 10.54 4.70 -13.28
CA LYS A 353 11.46 3.97 -14.16
C LYS A 353 12.78 3.56 -13.50
N GLY A 354 13.03 3.95 -12.25
CA GLY A 354 14.30 3.72 -11.56
C GLY A 354 15.47 4.51 -12.14
N HIS A 355 15.20 5.53 -12.94
CA HIS A 355 16.21 6.43 -13.48
C HIS A 355 16.72 7.42 -12.41
N PHE A 356 15.83 7.81 -11.49
CA PHE A 356 16.15 8.58 -10.30
C PHE A 356 15.95 7.71 -9.06
N GLN A 357 16.61 8.08 -7.97
CA GLN A 357 16.41 7.45 -6.67
C GLN A 357 15.71 8.42 -5.72
N ALA A 358 14.94 7.88 -4.78
CA ALA A 358 14.30 8.64 -3.72
C ALA A 358 14.74 8.10 -2.36
N ASP A 359 15.06 9.00 -1.44
CA ASP A 359 15.16 8.71 -0.02
C ASP A 359 14.17 9.60 0.74
N HIS A 360 13.25 8.98 1.44
CA HIS A 360 12.33 9.71 2.29
C HIS A 360 13.07 10.14 3.55
N ARG A 361 12.79 11.32 4.08
CA ARG A 361 13.13 11.62 5.47
C ARG A 361 11.97 11.17 6.36
N GLY A 362 12.28 10.83 7.62
CA GLY A 362 11.23 10.48 8.57
C GLY A 362 10.18 11.61 8.69
N PRO A 363 8.91 11.29 8.96
CA PRO A 363 7.91 12.30 9.22
C PRO A 363 8.24 13.07 10.50
N CYS A 364 7.85 14.34 10.53
CA CYS A 364 7.79 15.19 11.72
C CYS A 364 6.33 15.34 12.13
N PHE A 365 6.02 15.04 13.39
CA PHE A 365 4.68 15.16 13.94
C PHE A 365 4.50 16.47 14.72
N PRO A 366 3.27 17.02 14.82
CA PRO A 366 2.97 18.19 15.67
C PRO A 366 3.44 18.04 17.12
N ASP A 367 3.36 16.83 17.68
CA ASP A 367 3.58 16.51 19.09
C ASP A 367 5.05 16.32 19.50
N GLY A 368 6.00 16.49 18.58
CA GLY A 368 7.42 16.28 18.88
C GLY A 368 8.01 15.00 18.28
N ARG A 369 7.19 14.00 17.93
CA ARG A 369 7.69 12.71 17.41
C ARG A 369 8.32 12.87 16.02
N GLY A 370 9.25 11.96 15.71
CA GLY A 370 9.86 11.82 14.39
C GLY A 370 11.07 12.74 14.14
N GLU A 371 11.27 13.13 12.89
CA GLU A 371 12.39 14.01 12.49
C GLU A 371 12.19 15.45 12.98
N ALA A 372 13.29 16.13 13.29
CA ALA A 372 13.26 17.56 13.60
C ALA A 372 13.17 18.37 12.30
N LEU A 373 11.96 18.81 11.92
CA LEU A 373 11.70 19.61 10.72
C LEU A 373 10.76 20.79 11.03
N ARG A 374 10.99 21.50 12.14
CA ARG A 374 10.08 22.54 12.66
C ARG A 374 10.53 23.94 12.30
N THR A 375 11.82 24.13 12.10
CA THR A 375 12.43 25.41 11.77
C THR A 375 13.14 25.35 10.43
N GLY A 376 13.30 26.51 9.77
CA GLY A 376 14.06 26.59 8.52
C GLY A 376 15.51 26.10 8.67
N ARG A 377 16.11 26.29 9.85
CA ARG A 377 17.45 25.77 10.17
C ARG A 377 17.48 24.24 10.18
N GLU A 378 16.56 23.61 10.91
CA GLU A 378 16.47 22.14 10.97
C GLU A 378 16.20 21.52 9.59
N ILE A 379 15.34 22.17 8.79
CA ILE A 379 15.06 21.77 7.41
C ILE A 379 16.34 21.87 6.56
N GLY A 380 17.07 22.99 6.64
CA GLY A 380 18.34 23.17 5.93
C GLY A 380 19.37 22.11 6.31
N GLU A 381 19.60 21.90 7.60
CA GLU A 381 20.52 20.87 8.10
C GLU A 381 20.11 19.46 7.65
N ALA A 382 18.81 19.17 7.52
CA ALA A 382 18.32 17.90 7.00
C ALA A 382 18.58 17.74 5.49
N ILE A 383 18.45 18.82 4.71
CA ILE A 383 18.75 18.82 3.28
C ILE A 383 20.26 18.62 3.07
N ASP A 384 21.10 19.30 3.84
CA ASP A 384 22.56 19.15 3.79
C ASP A 384 22.96 17.70 4.06
N ARG A 385 22.40 17.08 5.11
CA ARG A 385 22.63 15.64 5.39
C ARG A 385 22.17 14.74 4.25
N SER A 386 21.05 15.05 3.58
CA SER A 386 20.61 14.30 2.39
C SER A 386 21.58 14.47 1.23
N SER A 387 22.14 15.66 1.02
CA SER A 387 23.16 15.91 0.00
C SER A 387 24.43 15.11 0.27
N GLU A 388 24.89 15.09 1.52
CA GLU A 388 26.07 14.32 1.97
C GLU A 388 25.85 12.80 1.87
N ALA A 389 24.61 12.35 2.10
CA ALA A 389 24.22 10.95 2.03
C ALA A 389 23.80 10.49 0.62
N ALA A 390 24.05 11.29 -0.42
CA ALA A 390 23.70 10.93 -1.78
C ALA A 390 24.33 9.57 -2.16
N PRO A 391 23.59 8.70 -2.87
CA PRO A 391 24.14 7.44 -3.36
C PRO A 391 25.38 7.68 -4.22
N ALA A 392 26.30 6.71 -4.25
CA ALA A 392 27.50 6.82 -5.08
C ALA A 392 27.14 7.14 -6.53
N ARG A 393 27.87 8.09 -7.14
CA ARG A 393 27.67 8.57 -8.52
C ARG A 393 26.30 9.24 -8.76
N HIS A 394 25.66 9.70 -7.70
CA HIS A 394 24.44 10.49 -7.76
C HIS A 394 24.65 11.80 -7.00
N TYR A 395 23.85 12.80 -7.35
CA TYR A 395 23.78 14.06 -6.62
C TYR A 395 22.33 14.36 -6.24
N LEU A 396 22.15 15.20 -5.21
CA LEU A 396 20.83 15.67 -4.82
C LEU A 396 20.26 16.60 -5.91
N LEU A 397 19.34 16.08 -6.71
CA LEU A 397 18.65 16.83 -7.76
C LEU A 397 17.65 17.84 -7.16
N GLY A 398 16.96 17.44 -6.10
CA GLY A 398 15.95 18.25 -5.47
C GLY A 398 15.29 17.58 -4.27
N VAL A 399 14.37 18.31 -3.66
CA VAL A 399 13.55 17.82 -2.56
C VAL A 399 12.08 17.96 -2.90
N LEU A 400 11.27 16.99 -2.50
CA LEU A 400 9.82 17.05 -2.55
C LEU A 400 9.28 17.21 -1.12
N PRO A 401 8.90 18.43 -0.70
CA PRO A 401 8.24 18.65 0.58
C PRO A 401 6.79 18.17 0.51
N TRP A 402 6.34 17.51 1.56
CA TRP A 402 5.01 16.93 1.64
C TRP A 402 4.40 17.06 3.03
N LYS A 403 3.07 17.01 3.06
CA LYS A 403 2.23 17.01 4.26
C LYS A 403 1.26 15.84 4.19
N VAL A 404 0.99 15.23 5.33
CA VAL A 404 -0.08 14.27 5.51
C VAL A 404 -1.18 14.99 6.27
N PHE A 405 -2.37 15.09 5.69
CA PHE A 405 -3.48 15.79 6.32
C PHE A 405 -4.43 14.87 7.09
N GLU A 406 -4.50 13.60 6.69
CA GLU A 406 -5.44 12.64 7.23
C GLU A 406 -4.90 11.24 6.95
N VAL A 407 -5.04 10.35 7.93
CA VAL A 407 -4.70 8.93 7.82
C VAL A 407 -5.85 8.14 8.43
N ASP A 408 -6.46 7.28 7.64
CA ASP A 408 -7.47 6.34 8.13
C ASP A 408 -6.88 4.94 8.27
N TYR A 409 -7.12 4.32 9.42
CA TYR A 409 -6.86 2.92 9.71
C TYR A 409 -8.18 2.15 9.71
N SER A 410 -8.42 1.38 8.66
CA SER A 410 -9.62 0.56 8.53
C SER A 410 -9.29 -0.92 8.65
N PHE A 411 -9.99 -1.60 9.55
CA PHE A 411 -9.72 -2.99 9.88
C PHE A 411 -10.50 -3.93 8.95
N VAL A 412 -9.87 -5.04 8.57
CA VAL A 412 -10.47 -6.07 7.72
C VAL A 412 -10.25 -7.43 8.35
N GLU A 413 -11.35 -8.11 8.66
CA GLU A 413 -11.32 -9.48 9.17
C GLU A 413 -10.99 -10.49 8.06
N ARG A 414 -10.44 -11.61 8.50
CA ARG A 414 -10.14 -12.76 7.63
C ARG A 414 -11.44 -13.35 7.08
N ARG A 415 -11.36 -13.81 5.83
CA ARG A 415 -12.43 -14.56 5.17
C ARG A 415 -11.91 -15.96 4.84
N GLU A 416 -12.29 -16.95 5.65
CA GLU A 416 -11.68 -18.29 5.63
C GLU A 416 -11.80 -19.00 4.27
N SER A 417 -12.94 -18.85 3.59
CA SER A 417 -13.20 -19.47 2.28
C SER A 417 -12.59 -18.72 1.10
N PHE A 418 -11.87 -17.62 1.32
CA PHE A 418 -11.56 -16.68 0.25
C PHE A 418 -10.74 -17.29 -0.90
N LEU A 419 -9.73 -18.13 -0.60
CA LEU A 419 -8.94 -18.79 -1.65
C LEU A 419 -9.79 -19.74 -2.51
N VAL A 420 -10.73 -20.46 -1.88
CA VAL A 420 -11.65 -21.38 -2.57
C VAL A 420 -12.57 -20.61 -3.50
N GLU A 421 -13.08 -19.46 -3.04
CA GLU A 421 -13.96 -18.60 -3.82
C GLU A 421 -13.29 -18.04 -5.08
N ILE A 422 -12.03 -17.59 -4.97
CA ILE A 422 -11.32 -16.98 -6.10
C ILE A 422 -10.68 -18.01 -7.04
N ALA A 423 -10.57 -19.27 -6.62
CA ALA A 423 -9.84 -20.28 -7.38
C ALA A 423 -10.36 -20.47 -8.82
N PRO A 424 -11.67 -20.65 -9.07
CA PRO A 424 -12.19 -20.80 -10.42
C PRO A 424 -11.89 -19.60 -11.33
N LEU A 425 -11.95 -18.38 -10.78
CA LEU A 425 -11.69 -17.15 -11.52
C LEU A 425 -10.22 -17.04 -11.93
N VAL A 426 -9.30 -17.37 -11.01
CA VAL A 426 -7.86 -17.37 -11.28
C VAL A 426 -7.50 -18.42 -12.33
N HIS A 427 -8.09 -19.62 -12.26
CA HIS A 427 -7.89 -20.66 -13.28
C HIS A 427 -8.39 -20.20 -14.65
N GLU A 428 -9.63 -19.72 -14.75
CA GLU A 428 -10.20 -19.21 -15.99
C GLU A 428 -9.33 -18.09 -16.61
N CYS A 429 -8.86 -17.16 -15.78
CA CYS A 429 -8.01 -16.05 -16.22
C CYS A 429 -6.70 -16.56 -16.81
N LEU A 430 -5.98 -17.42 -16.09
CA LEU A 430 -4.67 -17.90 -16.53
C LEU A 430 -4.76 -18.85 -17.72
N GLU A 431 -5.80 -19.68 -17.83
CA GLU A 431 -6.05 -20.50 -19.01
C GLU A 431 -6.31 -19.65 -20.26
N ALA A 432 -7.08 -18.55 -20.11
CA ALA A 432 -7.27 -17.60 -21.19
C ALA A 432 -5.95 -16.94 -21.61
N VAL A 433 -5.12 -16.51 -20.64
CA VAL A 433 -3.79 -15.95 -20.89
C VAL A 433 -2.88 -16.95 -21.61
N GLU A 434 -2.83 -18.20 -21.15
CA GLU A 434 -2.03 -19.27 -21.76
C GLU A 434 -2.46 -19.56 -23.19
N ARG A 435 -3.78 -19.57 -23.47
CA ARG A 435 -4.31 -19.72 -24.83
C ARG A 435 -3.87 -18.56 -25.73
N LEU A 436 -4.00 -17.32 -25.27
CA LEU A 436 -3.64 -16.13 -26.06
C LEU A 436 -2.14 -16.04 -26.34
N ARG A 437 -1.28 -16.44 -25.39
CA ARG A 437 0.18 -16.44 -25.57
C ARG A 437 0.68 -17.45 -26.61
N LYS A 438 -0.12 -18.47 -26.94
CA LYS A 438 0.22 -19.46 -27.97
C LYS A 438 -0.07 -18.95 -29.39
N GLU A 439 -0.83 -17.86 -29.51
CA GLU A 439 -1.24 -17.30 -30.79
C GLU A 439 -0.14 -16.42 -31.37
N LYS A 440 0.00 -16.44 -32.70
CA LYS A 440 0.98 -15.59 -33.41
C LYS A 440 0.65 -14.11 -33.30
N ASP A 441 -0.64 -13.79 -33.18
CA ASP A 441 -1.16 -12.43 -33.01
C ASP A 441 -2.12 -12.42 -31.80
N PRO A 442 -1.60 -12.17 -30.59
CA PRO A 442 -2.39 -12.13 -29.37
C PRO A 442 -3.53 -11.09 -29.41
N SER A 443 -3.38 -9.99 -30.13
CA SER A 443 -4.39 -8.92 -30.22
C SER A 443 -5.60 -9.37 -31.02
N ARG A 444 -5.37 -10.02 -32.18
CA ARG A 444 -6.43 -10.63 -32.97
C ARG A 444 -7.10 -11.77 -32.21
N ALA A 445 -6.32 -12.61 -31.54
CA ALA A 445 -6.84 -13.71 -30.73
C ALA A 445 -7.71 -13.22 -29.56
N PHE A 446 -7.30 -12.14 -28.90
CA PHE A 446 -8.07 -11.52 -27.82
C PHE A 446 -9.41 -10.97 -28.31
N SER A 447 -9.42 -10.34 -29.49
CA SER A 447 -10.67 -9.89 -30.12
C SER A 447 -11.63 -11.05 -30.40
N ALA A 448 -11.10 -12.21 -30.80
CA ALA A 448 -11.90 -13.42 -31.01
C ALA A 448 -12.40 -14.01 -29.67
N TYR A 449 -11.57 -14.02 -28.64
CA TYR A 449 -11.93 -14.43 -27.28
C TYR A 449 -13.13 -13.62 -26.74
N LEU A 450 -13.11 -12.29 -26.89
CA LEU A 450 -14.21 -11.43 -26.44
C LEU A 450 -15.52 -11.77 -27.17
N LYS A 451 -15.46 -11.99 -28.48
CA LYS A 451 -16.64 -12.41 -29.27
C LYS A 451 -17.18 -13.77 -28.82
N GLU A 452 -16.31 -14.74 -28.58
CA GLU A 452 -16.69 -16.07 -28.07
C GLU A 452 -17.39 -15.96 -26.71
N LYS A 453 -16.82 -15.17 -25.79
CA LYS A 453 -17.36 -14.92 -24.45
C LYS A 453 -18.73 -14.24 -24.53
N GLN A 454 -18.88 -13.21 -25.38
CA GLN A 454 -20.15 -12.53 -25.61
C GLN A 454 -21.22 -13.49 -26.16
N GLN A 455 -20.86 -14.35 -27.11
CA GLN A 455 -21.77 -15.34 -27.68
C GLN A 455 -22.25 -16.35 -26.61
N LYS A 456 -21.37 -16.79 -25.70
CA LYS A 456 -21.73 -17.67 -24.57
C LYS A 456 -22.68 -17.00 -23.59
N ILE A 457 -22.52 -15.70 -23.35
CA ILE A 457 -23.44 -14.93 -22.50
C ILE A 457 -24.81 -14.87 -23.17
N ILE A 458 -24.86 -14.53 -24.47
CA ILE A 458 -26.11 -14.46 -25.25
C ILE A 458 -26.82 -15.81 -25.24
N SER A 459 -26.11 -16.92 -25.52
CA SER A 459 -26.69 -18.26 -25.57
C SER A 459 -27.23 -18.72 -24.21
N LYS A 460 -26.59 -18.33 -23.09
CA LYS A 460 -27.09 -18.61 -21.73
C LYS A 460 -28.26 -17.72 -21.33
N SER A 461 -28.35 -16.52 -21.88
CA SER A 461 -29.43 -15.56 -21.61
C SER A 461 -30.67 -15.76 -22.48
N SER A 462 -30.63 -16.68 -23.47
CA SER A 462 -31.76 -16.95 -24.35
C SER A 462 -32.90 -17.61 -23.54
N PRO A 463 -34.08 -16.99 -23.46
CA PRO A 463 -35.19 -17.47 -22.64
C PRO A 463 -35.95 -18.57 -23.39
N GLU A 464 -35.51 -19.82 -23.31
CA GLU A 464 -36.33 -20.98 -23.68
C GLU A 464 -37.22 -21.48 -22.53
N LYS A 465 -37.39 -20.69 -21.47
CA LYS A 465 -38.48 -20.89 -20.51
C LYS A 465 -39.61 -19.92 -20.82
N THR A 466 -40.66 -20.47 -21.43
CA THR A 466 -41.99 -19.85 -21.51
C THR A 466 -42.41 -19.30 -20.14
N TRP A 467 -42.96 -18.10 -20.19
CA TRP A 467 -43.09 -17.16 -19.09
C TRP A 467 -44.41 -17.39 -18.33
N GLU A 468 -44.51 -18.48 -17.59
CA GLU A 468 -45.61 -18.70 -16.63
C GLU A 468 -45.03 -19.01 -15.24
N GLY A 469 -44.99 -17.99 -14.37
CA GLY A 469 -44.85 -18.14 -12.92
C GLY A 469 -43.44 -18.05 -12.34
N LEU A 470 -42.83 -16.86 -12.32
CA LEU A 470 -41.71 -16.59 -11.41
C LEU A 470 -41.99 -15.39 -10.47
N PRO A 471 -41.66 -15.50 -9.17
CA PRO A 471 -41.98 -14.52 -8.15
C PRO A 471 -41.03 -13.32 -8.14
N ASP A 472 -41.49 -12.28 -7.43
CA ASP A 472 -40.93 -10.93 -7.30
C ASP A 472 -39.41 -10.87 -7.02
N LYS A 473 -38.74 -9.94 -7.72
CA LYS A 473 -37.27 -9.70 -7.73
C LYS A 473 -36.73 -9.11 -6.42
N SER A 474 -37.60 -8.79 -5.47
CA SER A 474 -37.22 -8.33 -4.12
C SER A 474 -36.52 -9.42 -3.29
N ALA A 475 -36.74 -10.71 -3.57
CA ALA A 475 -36.19 -11.82 -2.80
C ALA A 475 -34.71 -12.17 -3.11
N GLN A 476 -34.19 -11.85 -4.31
CA GLN A 476 -32.82 -12.21 -4.70
C GLN A 476 -31.73 -11.32 -4.10
N LYS A 477 -32.08 -10.16 -3.53
CA LYS A 477 -31.12 -9.31 -2.79
C LYS A 477 -30.84 -9.82 -1.37
N GLN A 478 -31.61 -10.79 -0.87
CA GLN A 478 -31.52 -11.24 0.52
C GLN A 478 -30.64 -12.49 0.70
N THR A 479 -30.39 -13.25 -0.36
CA THR A 479 -29.68 -14.55 -0.30
C THR A 479 -28.16 -14.46 -0.20
N TRP A 480 -27.54 -13.29 -0.41
CA TRP A 480 -26.09 -13.10 -0.21
C TRP A 480 -25.72 -12.75 1.23
N LYS A 481 -26.69 -12.54 2.13
CA LYS A 481 -26.43 -12.22 3.55
C LYS A 481 -26.31 -13.44 4.49
N ASN A 482 -26.57 -14.67 4.02
CA ASN A 482 -26.71 -15.84 4.90
C ASN A 482 -25.73 -16.99 4.59
N ALA A 483 -24.59 -16.71 3.93
CA ALA A 483 -23.62 -17.73 3.55
C ALA A 483 -22.41 -17.80 4.50
N ASP A 484 -22.63 -17.83 5.81
CA ASP A 484 -21.57 -17.95 6.85
C ASP A 484 -21.58 -19.31 7.58
N GLY A 485 -21.92 -20.39 6.88
CA GLY A 485 -21.98 -21.75 7.46
C GLY A 485 -20.88 -22.68 6.94
N GLY A 486 -19.65 -22.54 7.44
CA GLY A 486 -18.49 -23.37 7.02
C GLY A 486 -17.88 -24.18 8.17
N GLY A 487 -18.38 -25.39 8.43
CA GLY A 487 -18.03 -26.18 9.63
C GLY A 487 -17.01 -27.31 9.46
N VAL A 488 -16.49 -27.62 8.26
CA VAL A 488 -15.71 -28.87 8.04
C VAL A 488 -14.26 -28.63 7.58
N ALA A 489 -13.93 -27.45 7.05
CA ALA A 489 -12.56 -27.12 6.65
C ALA A 489 -11.63 -26.70 7.81
N ASN A 490 -12.19 -26.56 9.02
CA ASN A 490 -11.52 -25.89 10.15
C ASN A 490 -10.51 -26.78 10.90
N GLU A 491 -10.72 -28.09 10.99
CA GLU A 491 -9.90 -28.95 11.85
C GLU A 491 -8.47 -29.18 11.32
N GLN A 492 -8.29 -29.27 10.00
CA GLN A 492 -6.95 -29.44 9.40
C GLN A 492 -6.12 -28.15 9.40
N ILE A 493 -6.79 -26.99 9.33
CA ILE A 493 -6.14 -25.68 9.41
C ILE A 493 -5.77 -25.37 10.86
N GLN A 494 -6.66 -25.66 11.82
CA GLN A 494 -6.38 -25.50 13.25
C GLN A 494 -5.23 -26.40 13.72
N ALA A 495 -5.16 -27.66 13.25
CA ALA A 495 -4.04 -28.56 13.59
C ALA A 495 -2.68 -28.06 13.06
N LEU A 496 -2.66 -27.31 11.95
CA LEU A 496 -1.44 -26.67 11.44
C LEU A 496 -1.09 -25.40 12.23
N PHE A 497 -2.09 -24.65 12.70
CA PHE A 497 -1.91 -23.52 13.61
C PHE A 497 -1.38 -23.93 14.98
N ASP A 498 -1.82 -25.06 15.51
CA ASP A 498 -1.37 -25.58 16.81
C ASP A 498 0.03 -26.22 16.73
N ALA A 499 0.54 -26.48 15.51
CA ALA A 499 1.84 -27.08 15.26
C ALA A 499 2.96 -26.05 14.94
N ILE A 500 2.61 -24.80 14.64
CA ILE A 500 3.52 -23.66 14.47
C ILE A 500 3.65 -22.95 15.82
#